data_AF-A0A966Q3J7-F1
#
_entry.id   AF-A0A966Q3J7-F1
#
_cell.length_a   1.000
_cell.length_b   1.000
_cell.length_c   1.000
_cell.angle_alpha   90.00
_cell.angle_beta   90.00
_cell.angle_gamma   90.00
#
_symmetry.space_group_name_H-M   'P 1'
#
loop_
_entity.id
_entity.type
_entity.pdbx_description
1 polymer ?
#
loop_
_entity_poly.entity_id
_entity_poly.type
_entity_poly.pdbx_seq_one_letter_code
_entity_poly.pdbx_strand_id
1 'polypeptide(L)'
;AVTHLYVVKENEKLVEAATRTNFVSTDVFIGEPEPDTPSEPEVEPEFGESKYQLSKFVYDSVKNIKLSKTDKIKQSTAIATSFDSMAAAIAAGTIATLEDILKKTAESNKLALTKSGGDRTKWEPLFTEIQEKLFDLYKTNKMQTKEDFAIAWREISFGLKSIK
;
A
#
# COMPACT_ATOMS: atom_id res chain seq x y z
N ALA A 1 -28.30 20.83 2.92
CA ALA A 1 -28.27 19.41 2.50
C ALA A 1 -28.34 19.36 0.98
N VAL A 2 -27.45 18.62 0.33
CA VAL A 2 -27.53 18.40 -1.12
C VAL A 2 -27.86 16.93 -1.35
N THR A 3 -28.97 16.67 -2.01
CA THR A 3 -29.49 15.33 -2.27
C THR A 3 -29.27 15.01 -3.74
N HIS A 4 -28.59 13.90 -4.03
CA HIS A 4 -28.46 13.36 -5.38
C HIS A 4 -29.33 12.12 -5.50
N LEU A 5 -30.18 12.07 -6.52
CA LEU A 5 -31.05 10.95 -6.82
C LEU A 5 -30.44 10.14 -7.97
N TYR A 6 -30.17 8.87 -7.75
CA TYR A 6 -29.76 7.94 -8.81
C TYR A 6 -30.93 6.98 -9.06
N VAL A 7 -31.40 6.94 -10.31
CA VAL A 7 -32.48 6.04 -10.75
C VAL A 7 -31.91 5.11 -11.81
N VAL A 8 -31.90 3.81 -11.54
CA VAL A 8 -31.59 2.77 -12.53
C VAL A 8 -32.91 2.24 -13.08
N LYS A 9 -33.07 2.24 -14.41
CA LYS A 9 -34.26 1.71 -15.11
C LYS A 9 -33.88 0.49 -15.92
N GLU A 10 -34.64 -0.60 -15.73
CA GLU A 10 -34.65 -1.75 -16.63
C GLU A 10 -36.10 -2.21 -16.86
N ASN A 11 -36.49 -2.38 -18.13
CA ASN A 11 -37.79 -2.88 -18.62
C ASN A 11 -39.02 -2.51 -17.75
N GLU A 12 -39.31 -1.21 -17.70
CA GLU A 12 -40.56 -0.60 -17.21
C GLU A 12 -40.93 -0.87 -15.74
N LYS A 13 -40.03 -1.44 -14.93
CA LYS A 13 -40.20 -1.51 -13.47
C LYS A 13 -38.99 -0.90 -12.74
N LEU A 14 -39.29 -0.02 -11.77
CA LEU A 14 -38.31 0.53 -10.84
C LEU A 14 -37.91 -0.58 -9.85
N VAL A 15 -36.64 -1.00 -9.86
CA VAL A 15 -36.18 -2.15 -9.04
C VAL A 15 -35.49 -1.69 -7.76
N GLU A 16 -34.87 -0.50 -7.72
CA GLU A 16 -34.27 0.02 -6.50
C GLU A 16 -34.09 1.54 -6.54
N ALA A 17 -34.38 2.22 -5.42
CA ALA A 17 -34.10 3.64 -5.23
C ALA A 17 -33.31 3.79 -3.92
N ALA A 18 -32.01 4.08 -4.04
CA ALA A 18 -31.16 4.33 -2.88
C ALA A 18 -30.98 5.83 -2.67
N THR A 19 -31.41 6.32 -1.51
CA THR A 19 -31.22 7.73 -1.13
C THR A 19 -30.07 7.82 -0.14
N ARG A 20 -29.01 8.55 -0.49
CA ARG A 20 -27.92 8.87 0.44
C ARG A 20 -28.12 10.29 0.98
N THR A 21 -28.63 10.39 2.20
CA THR A 21 -28.79 11.66 2.91
C THR A 21 -27.54 11.93 3.73
N ASN A 22 -26.79 12.97 3.38
CA ASN A 22 -25.71 13.48 4.23
C ASN A 22 -26.30 14.50 5.21
N PHE A 23 -26.40 14.13 6.48
CA PHE A 23 -26.75 15.05 7.56
C PHE A 23 -25.50 15.86 7.93
N VAL A 24 -25.62 17.18 7.86
CA VAL A 24 -24.64 18.11 8.42
C VAL A 24 -25.30 18.69 9.67
N SER A 25 -24.84 18.26 10.84
CA SER A 25 -25.19 18.88 12.12
C SER A 25 -24.01 19.71 12.58
N THR A 26 -24.26 20.96 12.95
CA THR A 26 -23.28 21.84 13.57
C THR A 26 -23.84 22.29 14.91
N ASP A 27 -23.14 21.94 15.99
CA ASP A 27 -23.34 22.55 17.30
C ASP A 27 -22.81 24.00 17.26
N VAL A 28 -23.63 24.95 17.69
CA VAL A 28 -23.27 26.37 17.77
C VAL A 28 -22.50 26.61 19.07
N PHE A 29 -21.19 26.78 18.97
CA PHE A 29 -20.35 27.26 20.07
C PHE A 29 -20.07 28.76 19.89
N ILE A 30 -20.43 29.56 20.90
CA ILE A 30 -20.07 30.98 21.02
C ILE A 30 -18.70 31.06 21.68
N GLY A 31 -17.69 31.30 20.86
CA GLY A 31 -16.30 31.58 21.21
C GLY A 31 -15.56 31.63 19.88
N GLU A 32 -14.85 32.73 19.58
CA GLU A 32 -14.18 32.93 18.29
C GLU A 32 -13.43 31.66 17.86
N PRO A 33 -13.86 30.98 16.78
CA PRO A 33 -13.09 29.88 16.25
C PRO A 33 -11.86 30.46 15.58
N GLU A 34 -10.68 29.99 16.00
CA GLU A 34 -9.48 30.10 15.18
C GLU A 34 -9.85 29.64 13.75
N PRO A 35 -9.42 30.35 12.70
CA PRO A 35 -9.78 29.99 11.35
C PRO A 35 -9.35 28.55 11.07
N ASP A 36 -10.33 27.67 10.82
CA ASP A 36 -10.11 26.30 10.34
C ASP A 36 -9.18 26.38 9.13
N THR A 37 -7.93 25.96 9.33
CA THR A 37 -6.98 25.85 8.24
C THR A 37 -7.51 24.76 7.30
N PRO A 38 -7.69 25.02 5.99
CA PRO A 38 -8.12 23.99 5.05
C PRO A 38 -7.24 22.76 5.21
N SER A 39 -7.84 21.56 5.35
CA SER A 39 -7.06 20.33 5.33
C SER A 39 -6.21 20.32 4.06
N GLU A 40 -4.90 20.38 4.23
CA GLU A 40 -3.93 20.42 3.15
C GLU A 40 -4.19 19.21 2.23
N PRO A 41 -4.25 19.40 0.89
CA PRO A 41 -4.42 18.27 -0.02
C PRO A 41 -3.29 17.27 0.24
N GLU A 42 -3.64 16.00 0.46
CA GLU A 42 -2.67 14.94 0.74
C GLU A 42 -1.74 14.80 -0.49
N VAL A 43 -0.54 15.40 -0.40
CA VAL A 43 0.42 15.46 -1.50
C VAL A 43 0.79 14.04 -1.89
N GLU A 44 0.47 13.64 -3.12
CA GLU A 44 0.88 12.34 -3.64
C GLU A 44 2.42 12.27 -3.68
N PRO A 45 3.02 11.17 -3.19
CA PRO A 45 4.46 11.00 -3.21
C PRO A 45 4.96 10.90 -4.65
N GLU A 46 5.97 11.72 -4.98
CA GLU A 46 6.67 11.60 -6.25
C GLU A 46 7.54 10.34 -6.25
N PHE A 47 7.20 9.41 -7.13
CA PHE A 47 8.03 8.26 -7.45
C PHE A 47 8.89 8.67 -8.66
N GLY A 48 10.16 8.99 -8.43
CA GLY A 48 11.10 9.29 -9.52
C GLY A 48 11.30 8.08 -10.47
N GLU A 49 12.29 8.15 -11.36
CA GLU A 49 12.61 7.03 -12.25
C GLU A 49 13.09 5.80 -11.46
N SER A 50 12.16 4.90 -11.15
CA SER A 50 12.41 3.58 -10.55
C SER A 50 12.66 2.54 -11.66
N LYS A 51 13.69 1.69 -11.49
CA LYS A 51 14.11 0.67 -12.46
C LYS A 51 12.99 -0.32 -12.78
N TYR A 52 12.18 -0.70 -11.78
CA TYR A 52 11.12 -1.71 -11.94
C TYR A 52 9.70 -1.19 -11.71
N GLN A 53 9.54 0.10 -11.37
CA GLN A 53 8.24 0.71 -11.07
C GLN A 53 7.51 0.02 -9.91
N LEU A 54 8.26 -0.64 -9.01
CA LEU A 54 7.67 -1.36 -7.88
C LEU A 54 7.19 -0.42 -6.78
N SER A 55 7.82 0.75 -6.63
CA SER A 55 7.40 1.73 -5.61
C SER A 55 5.98 2.24 -5.82
N LYS A 56 5.67 2.72 -7.03
CA LYS A 56 4.33 3.20 -7.37
C LYS A 56 3.30 2.07 -7.29
N PHE A 57 3.64 0.90 -7.84
CA PHE A 57 2.80 -0.28 -7.81
C PHE A 57 2.38 -0.66 -6.39
N VAL A 58 3.36 -0.76 -5.47
CA VAL A 58 3.07 -1.14 -4.08
C VAL A 58 2.27 -0.07 -3.35
N TYR A 59 2.58 1.21 -3.57
CA TYR A 59 1.81 2.32 -3.01
C TYR A 59 0.34 2.28 -3.44
N ASP A 60 0.09 2.11 -4.75
CA ASP A 60 -1.26 2.02 -5.31
C ASP A 60 -2.01 0.78 -4.80
N SER A 61 -1.34 -0.39 -4.71
CA SER A 61 -1.96 -1.61 -4.17
C SER A 61 -2.31 -1.50 -2.67
N VAL A 62 -1.46 -0.85 -1.84
CA VAL A 62 -1.75 -0.68 -0.41
C VAL A 62 -2.95 0.25 -0.16
N LYS A 63 -3.17 1.25 -1.02
CA LYS A 63 -4.38 2.10 -0.96
C LYS A 63 -5.67 1.25 -1.02
N ASN A 64 -5.66 0.16 -1.78
CA ASN A 64 -6.82 -0.72 -1.96
C ASN A 64 -7.08 -1.69 -0.80
N ILE A 65 -6.13 -1.87 0.14
CA ILE A 65 -6.30 -2.77 1.28
C ILE A 65 -7.36 -2.21 2.24
N LYS A 66 -8.28 -3.05 2.74
CA LYS A 66 -9.32 -2.66 3.70
C LYS A 66 -8.80 -2.69 5.15
N LEU A 67 -8.07 -1.64 5.52
CA LEU A 67 -7.50 -1.41 6.84
C LEU A 67 -7.70 0.04 7.29
N SER A 68 -7.65 0.29 8.59
CA SER A 68 -7.62 1.65 9.13
C SER A 68 -6.37 2.39 8.65
N LYS A 69 -6.41 3.72 8.52
CA LYS A 69 -5.26 4.52 8.09
C LYS A 69 -4.04 4.27 9.00
N THR A 70 -4.26 4.29 10.32
CA THR A 70 -3.23 4.01 11.33
C THR A 70 -2.60 2.63 11.17
N ASP A 71 -3.42 1.59 10.98
CA ASP A 71 -2.92 0.23 10.79
C ASP A 71 -2.15 0.08 9.48
N LYS A 72 -2.63 0.71 8.39
CA LYS A 72 -1.91 0.71 7.11
C LYS A 72 -0.53 1.31 7.27
N ILE A 73 -0.39 2.48 7.88
CA ILE A 73 0.91 3.15 8.06
C ILE A 73 1.84 2.28 8.92
N LYS A 74 1.36 1.81 10.07
CA LYS A 74 2.15 1.00 11.01
C LYS A 74 2.64 -0.30 10.35
N GLN A 75 1.75 -1.03 9.71
CA GLN A 75 2.05 -2.32 9.10
C GLN A 75 2.91 -2.14 7.84
N SER A 76 2.63 -1.12 7.00
CA SER A 76 3.48 -0.78 5.84
C SER A 76 4.89 -0.42 6.28
N THR A 77 5.05 0.38 7.34
CA THR A 77 6.36 0.76 7.89
C THR A 77 7.15 -0.45 8.37
N ALA A 78 6.48 -1.40 9.04
CA ALA A 78 7.12 -2.63 9.50
C ALA A 78 7.59 -3.49 8.33
N ILE A 79 6.76 -3.66 7.29
CA ILE A 79 7.10 -4.42 6.09
C ILE A 79 8.19 -3.70 5.27
N ALA A 80 8.15 -2.37 5.18
CA ALA A 80 9.21 -1.61 4.50
C ALA A 80 10.57 -1.84 5.16
N THR A 81 10.60 -1.82 6.50
CA THR A 81 11.80 -2.07 7.28
C THR A 81 12.36 -3.48 7.04
N SER A 82 11.50 -4.50 6.87
CA SER A 82 11.97 -5.85 6.53
C SER A 82 12.58 -5.90 5.13
N PHE A 83 11.99 -5.24 4.14
CA PHE A 83 12.56 -5.16 2.79
C PHE A 83 13.90 -4.42 2.76
N ASP A 84 14.03 -3.29 3.45
CA ASP A 84 15.33 -2.59 3.57
C ASP A 84 16.39 -3.47 4.21
N SER A 85 16.03 -4.17 5.29
CA SER A 85 16.95 -5.06 5.99
C SER A 85 17.44 -6.19 5.07
N MET A 86 16.55 -6.74 4.23
CA MET A 86 16.94 -7.74 3.23
C MET A 86 17.80 -7.14 2.12
N ALA A 87 17.46 -5.96 1.60
CA ALA A 87 18.29 -5.26 0.62
C ALA A 87 19.71 -4.99 1.13
N ALA A 88 19.85 -4.59 2.39
CA ALA A 88 21.14 -4.40 3.05
C ALA A 88 21.90 -5.73 3.23
N ALA A 89 21.22 -6.80 3.64
CA ALA A 89 21.81 -8.13 3.79
C ALA A 89 22.32 -8.70 2.45
N ILE A 90 21.59 -8.45 1.36
CA ILE A 90 22.01 -8.82 0.00
C ILE A 90 23.25 -8.04 -0.41
N ALA A 91 23.23 -6.71 -0.24
CA ALA A 91 24.36 -5.85 -0.59
C ALA A 91 25.63 -6.16 0.22
N ALA A 92 25.47 -6.61 1.48
CA ALA A 92 26.56 -7.08 2.33
C ALA A 92 27.08 -8.49 1.96
N GLY A 93 26.47 -9.17 0.98
CA GLY A 93 26.86 -10.52 0.56
C GLY A 93 26.51 -11.62 1.57
N THR A 94 25.71 -11.31 2.60
CA THR A 94 25.34 -12.26 3.67
C THR A 94 24.32 -13.31 3.23
N ILE A 95 23.71 -13.14 2.04
CA ILE A 95 22.78 -14.09 1.44
C ILE A 95 23.42 -14.71 0.19
N ALA A 96 23.60 -16.03 0.24
CA ALA A 96 24.42 -16.75 -0.72
C ALA A 96 23.70 -17.02 -2.05
N THR A 97 22.38 -17.27 -2.02
CA THR A 97 21.62 -17.69 -3.20
C THR A 97 20.35 -16.86 -3.41
N LEU A 98 19.82 -16.85 -4.64
CA LEU A 98 18.55 -16.19 -4.95
C LEU A 98 17.37 -16.84 -4.23
N GLU A 99 17.40 -18.17 -4.07
CA GLU A 99 16.39 -18.91 -3.30
C GLU A 99 16.37 -18.46 -1.83
N ASP A 100 17.55 -18.30 -1.21
CA ASP A 100 17.67 -17.79 0.15
C ASP A 100 17.14 -16.36 0.26
N ILE A 101 17.33 -15.51 -0.76
CA ILE A 101 16.79 -14.14 -0.77
C ILE A 101 15.27 -14.19 -0.67
N LEU A 102 14.61 -14.97 -1.52
CA LEU A 102 13.15 -15.07 -1.55
C LEU A 102 12.61 -15.66 -0.24
N LYS A 103 13.22 -16.76 0.23
CA LYS A 103 12.81 -17.45 1.45
C LYS A 103 12.96 -16.56 2.69
N LYS A 104 14.13 -15.97 2.89
CA LYS A 104 14.40 -15.08 4.04
C LYS A 104 13.54 -13.81 3.99
N THR A 105 13.25 -13.29 2.79
CA THR A 105 12.36 -12.14 2.65
C THR A 105 10.93 -12.49 3.06
N ALA A 106 10.41 -13.64 2.62
CA ALA A 106 9.08 -14.11 3.02
C ALA A 106 8.97 -14.31 4.55
N GLU A 107 9.97 -14.93 5.17
CA GLU A 107 10.04 -15.12 6.61
C GLU A 107 10.11 -13.77 7.36
N SER A 108 10.94 -12.85 6.88
CA SER A 108 11.11 -11.51 7.46
C SER A 108 9.83 -10.68 7.37
N ASN A 109 9.14 -10.70 6.23
CA ASN A 109 7.87 -10.01 6.04
C ASN A 109 6.75 -10.59 6.92
N LYS A 110 6.68 -11.93 7.03
CA LYS A 110 5.73 -12.59 7.94
C LYS A 110 5.97 -12.18 9.38
N LEU A 111 7.24 -12.12 9.80
CA LEU A 111 7.61 -11.69 11.15
C LEU A 111 7.26 -10.21 11.38
N ALA A 112 7.57 -9.33 10.41
CA ALA A 112 7.25 -7.91 10.48
C ALA A 112 5.74 -7.67 10.61
N LEU A 113 4.95 -8.36 9.79
CA LEU A 113 3.50 -8.28 9.84
C LEU A 113 2.97 -8.75 11.20
N THR A 114 3.45 -9.90 11.69
CA THR A 114 3.06 -10.45 13.00
C THR A 114 3.39 -9.48 14.14
N LYS A 115 4.60 -8.92 14.17
CA LYS A 115 5.03 -7.94 15.19
C LYS A 115 4.23 -6.64 15.14
N SER A 116 3.81 -6.22 13.96
CA SER A 116 2.99 -5.02 13.78
C SER A 116 1.52 -5.21 14.16
N GLY A 117 1.09 -6.45 14.45
CA GLY A 117 -0.31 -6.81 14.70
C GLY A 117 -1.15 -6.90 13.41
N GLY A 118 -0.48 -7.13 12.27
CA GLY A 118 -1.14 -7.16 10.97
C GLY A 118 -1.86 -8.47 10.68
N ASP A 119 -3.01 -8.34 10.04
CA ASP A 119 -3.82 -9.46 9.59
C ASP A 119 -3.29 -10.00 8.26
N ARG A 120 -2.70 -11.20 8.29
CA ARG A 120 -2.14 -11.85 7.10
C ARG A 120 -3.15 -11.94 5.96
N THR A 121 -4.43 -12.21 6.23
CA THR A 121 -5.45 -12.39 5.20
C THR A 121 -5.69 -11.12 4.38
N LYS A 122 -5.44 -9.95 4.97
CA LYS A 122 -5.58 -8.65 4.31
C LYS A 122 -4.38 -8.25 3.45
N TRP A 123 -3.19 -8.76 3.80
CA TRP A 123 -1.94 -8.44 3.12
C TRP A 123 -1.54 -9.50 2.08
N GLU A 124 -2.08 -10.72 2.19
CA GLU A 124 -1.78 -11.82 1.25
C GLU A 124 -2.08 -11.48 -0.22
N PRO A 125 -3.16 -10.75 -0.57
CA PRO A 125 -3.37 -10.29 -1.94
C PRO A 125 -2.22 -9.41 -2.46
N LEU A 126 -1.77 -8.44 -1.66
CA LEU A 126 -0.63 -7.59 -2.02
C LEU A 126 0.65 -8.41 -2.20
N PHE A 127 0.93 -9.34 -1.28
CA PHE A 127 2.13 -10.17 -1.39
C PHE A 127 2.09 -11.08 -2.62
N THR A 128 0.91 -11.57 -3.00
CA THR A 128 0.71 -12.34 -4.23
C THR A 128 0.97 -11.48 -5.46
N GLU A 129 0.37 -10.28 -5.53
CA GLU A 129 0.59 -9.29 -6.59
C GLU A 129 2.07 -8.92 -6.75
N ILE A 130 2.78 -8.69 -5.64
CA ILE A 130 4.22 -8.43 -5.64
C ILE A 130 4.98 -9.64 -6.18
N GLN A 131 4.65 -10.85 -5.73
CA GLN A 131 5.32 -12.07 -6.18
C GLN A 131 5.14 -12.30 -7.69
N GLU A 132 3.94 -12.08 -8.22
CA GLU A 132 3.65 -12.17 -9.66
C GLU A 132 4.48 -11.16 -10.44
N LYS A 133 4.52 -9.89 -10.00
CA LYS A 133 5.30 -8.84 -10.64
C LYS A 133 6.79 -9.17 -10.68
N LEU A 134 7.34 -9.69 -9.59
CA LEU A 134 8.74 -10.12 -9.51
C LEU A 134 9.02 -11.32 -10.40
N PHE A 135 8.09 -12.27 -10.46
CA PHE A 135 8.21 -13.44 -11.31
C PHE A 135 8.21 -13.07 -12.80
N ASP A 136 7.39 -12.10 -13.21
CA ASP A 136 7.41 -11.57 -14.57
C ASP A 136 8.73 -10.87 -14.90
N LEU A 137 9.29 -10.09 -13.97
CA LEU A 137 10.61 -9.47 -14.13
C LEU A 137 11.72 -10.52 -14.23
N TYR A 138 11.63 -11.60 -13.46
CA TYR A 138 12.56 -12.71 -13.52
C TYR A 138 12.47 -13.46 -14.87
N LYS A 139 11.25 -13.82 -15.30
CA LYS A 139 10.98 -14.49 -16.58
C LYS A 139 11.41 -13.69 -17.80
N THR A 140 11.31 -12.37 -17.72
CA THR A 140 11.73 -11.46 -18.81
C THR A 140 13.23 -11.15 -18.76
N ASN A 141 14.01 -11.87 -17.93
CA ASN A 141 15.45 -11.66 -17.69
C ASN A 141 15.80 -10.23 -17.23
N LYS A 142 14.82 -9.48 -16.71
CA LYS A 142 15.03 -8.10 -16.21
C LYS A 142 15.56 -8.08 -14.77
N MET A 143 15.34 -9.15 -14.00
CA MET A 143 15.79 -9.29 -12.62
C MET A 143 16.43 -10.67 -12.43
N GLN A 144 17.76 -10.78 -12.51
CA GLN A 144 18.47 -12.07 -12.41
C GLN A 144 19.64 -12.07 -11.42
N THR A 145 20.17 -10.90 -11.08
CA THR A 145 21.31 -10.79 -10.17
C THR A 145 20.85 -10.46 -8.76
N LYS A 146 21.68 -10.74 -7.76
CA LYS A 146 21.37 -10.40 -6.36
C LYS A 146 21.16 -8.89 -6.20
N GLU A 147 21.96 -8.11 -6.91
CA GLU A 147 21.89 -6.66 -6.97
C GLU A 147 20.52 -6.19 -7.49
N ASP A 148 19.96 -6.87 -8.48
CA ASP A 148 18.62 -6.56 -8.99
C ASP A 148 17.54 -6.77 -7.92
N PHE A 149 17.62 -7.86 -7.15
CA PHE A 149 16.70 -8.09 -6.03
C PHE A 149 16.88 -7.04 -4.93
N ALA A 150 18.10 -6.61 -4.63
CA ALA A 150 18.35 -5.54 -3.67
C ALA A 150 17.72 -4.21 -4.12
N ILE A 151 17.79 -3.89 -5.41
CA ILE A 151 17.12 -2.71 -6.00
C ILE A 151 15.60 -2.86 -5.89
N ALA A 152 15.04 -4.01 -6.29
CA ALA A 152 13.61 -4.27 -6.19
C ALA A 152 13.10 -4.14 -4.75
N TRP A 153 13.83 -4.65 -3.76
CA TRP A 153 13.46 -4.56 -2.35
C TRP A 153 13.46 -3.12 -1.83
N ARG A 154 14.42 -2.29 -2.26
CA ARG A 154 14.43 -0.86 -1.95
C ARG A 154 13.25 -0.14 -2.57
N GLU A 155 12.90 -0.46 -3.81
CA GLU A 155 11.73 0.14 -4.47
C GLU A 155 10.42 -0.20 -3.74
N ILE A 156 10.23 -1.48 -3.38
CA ILE A 156 9.05 -1.92 -2.60
C ILE A 156 9.01 -1.22 -1.24
N SER A 157 10.14 -1.17 -0.53
CA SER A 157 10.27 -0.46 0.74
C SER A 157 9.87 1.01 0.61
N PHE A 158 10.35 1.69 -0.43
CA PHE A 158 9.99 3.08 -0.69
C PHE A 158 8.48 3.26 -0.91
N GLY A 159 7.85 2.41 -1.73
CA GLY A 159 6.40 2.43 -1.94
C GLY A 159 5.59 2.28 -0.66
N LEU A 160 6.03 1.38 0.23
CA LEU A 160 5.39 1.16 1.54
C LEU A 160 5.59 2.33 2.51
N LYS A 161 6.77 2.96 2.51
CA LYS A 161 7.06 4.15 3.36
C LYS A 161 6.31 5.40 2.91
N SER A 162 5.94 5.45 1.64
CA SER A 162 5.18 6.55 1.07
C SER A 162 3.72 6.59 1.53
N ILE A 163 3.24 5.57 2.25
CA ILE A 163 1.91 5.56 2.88
C ILE A 163 1.91 6.49 4.10
N LYS A 164 1.01 7.47 4.08
CA LYS A 164 0.82 8.49 5.12
C LYS A 164 -0.60 8.49 5.65
#